data_AF-A0A089KYM5-F1
#
_entry.id   AF-A0A089KYM5-F1
#
_cell.length_a   1.000
_cell.length_b   1.000
_cell.length_c   1.000
_cell.angle_alpha   90.00
_cell.angle_beta   90.00
_cell.angle_gamma   90.00
#
_symmetry.space_group_name_H-M   'P 1'
#
loop_
_entity.id
_entity.type
_entity.pdbx_description
1 polymer ?
#
loop_
_entity_poly.entity_id
_entity_poly.type
_entity_poly.pdbx_seq_one_letter_code
_entity_poly.pdbx_strand_id
1 'polypeptide(L)'
;MSDKMVAVLRRQFEPSLEMLQQLVEAGPDELWLDTKQKYWKHIFHTATSMKFWFRLQKEEEFIIPDFGRDITEALDEDCTDYPTKEEMTNYIQDIAGVARTFLDQLTDDNVLDPCVLFAEITKMDVVLMQIRHVQHHVGYCNSILNSNALEAVKWV
;
A
#
# COMPACT_ATOMS: atom_id res chain seq x y z
N MET A 1 -16.08 19.30 16.62
CA MET A 1 -16.50 17.95 17.04
C MET A 1 -15.24 17.10 17.18
N SER A 2 -15.26 16.05 18.00
CA SER A 2 -14.12 15.12 18.08
C SER A 2 -14.34 14.06 17.01
N ASP A 3 -13.45 13.96 16.03
CA ASP A 3 -13.53 12.98 14.94
C ASP A 3 -13.09 11.58 15.43
N LYS A 4 -13.95 10.95 16.23
CA LYS A 4 -13.66 9.68 16.91
C LYS A 4 -13.56 8.52 15.94
N MET A 5 -14.37 8.50 14.89
CA MET A 5 -14.33 7.45 13.87
C MET A 5 -13.07 7.59 13.03
N VAL A 6 -12.72 8.82 12.64
CA VAL A 6 -11.46 9.10 11.91
C VAL A 6 -10.24 8.70 12.74
N ALA A 7 -10.25 8.98 14.05
CA ALA A 7 -9.18 8.57 14.96
C ALA A 7 -9.03 7.04 15.05
N VAL A 8 -10.14 6.28 15.01
CA VAL A 8 -10.09 4.80 14.94
C VAL A 8 -9.51 4.34 13.62
N LEU A 9 -9.98 4.89 12.50
CA LEU A 9 -9.48 4.54 11.16
C LEU A 9 -7.97 4.77 11.06
N ARG A 10 -7.48 5.94 11.48
CA ARG A 10 -6.05 6.27 11.45
C ARG A 10 -5.22 5.32 12.31
N ARG A 11 -5.70 5.00 13.52
CA ARG A 11 -5.02 4.07 14.44
C ARG A 11 -4.94 2.63 13.90
N GLN A 12 -5.75 2.25 12.92
CA GLN A 12 -5.65 0.94 12.27
C GLN A 12 -4.90 1.02 10.93
N PHE A 13 -4.97 2.15 10.25
CA PHE A 13 -4.27 2.37 8.99
C PHE A 13 -2.77 2.54 9.17
N GLU A 14 -2.31 3.39 10.10
CA GLU A 14 -0.88 3.70 10.27
C GLU A 14 -0.04 2.45 10.58
N PRO A 15 -0.44 1.52 11.48
CA PRO A 15 0.32 0.29 11.69
C PRO A 15 0.37 -0.61 10.46
N SER A 16 -0.69 -0.62 9.63
CA SER A 16 -0.69 -1.38 8.38
C SER A 16 0.32 -0.84 7.37
N LEU A 17 0.42 0.49 7.28
CA LEU A 17 1.43 1.15 6.47
C LEU A 17 2.85 0.91 7.01
N GLU A 18 3.03 0.94 8.33
CA GLU A 18 4.31 0.65 8.97
C GLU A 18 4.78 -0.78 8.66
N MET A 19 3.89 -1.77 8.75
CA MET A 19 4.21 -3.15 8.37
C MET A 19 4.61 -3.26 6.89
N LEU A 20 3.96 -2.53 5.98
CA LEU A 20 4.33 -2.50 4.56
C LEU A 20 5.74 -1.91 4.36
N GLN A 21 6.09 -0.85 5.09
CA GLN A 21 7.42 -0.23 5.04
C GLN A 21 8.50 -1.19 5.54
N GLN A 22 8.25 -1.89 6.64
CA GLN A 22 9.19 -2.87 7.19
C GLN A 22 9.52 -4.01 6.20
N LEU A 23 8.60 -4.37 5.29
CA LEU A 23 8.85 -5.43 4.31
C LEU A 23 9.97 -5.09 3.33
N VAL A 24 10.17 -3.81 3.02
CA VAL A 24 11.24 -3.35 2.11
C VAL A 24 12.60 -3.62 2.75
N GLU A 25 12.72 -3.36 4.05
CA GLU A 25 13.94 -3.58 4.82
C GLU A 25 14.19 -5.07 5.09
N ALA A 26 13.13 -5.84 5.36
CA ALA A 26 13.23 -7.25 5.73
C ALA A 26 13.56 -8.19 4.55
N GLY A 27 13.20 -7.83 3.31
CA GLY A 27 13.47 -8.67 2.15
C GLY A 27 14.94 -8.58 1.72
N PRO A 28 15.77 -9.63 1.82
CA PRO A 28 17.15 -9.59 1.34
C PRO A 28 17.19 -9.54 -0.19
N ASP A 29 18.34 -9.17 -0.77
CA ASP A 29 18.47 -8.95 -2.21
C ASP A 29 18.17 -10.23 -3.02
N GLU A 30 18.53 -11.41 -2.52
CA GLU A 30 18.22 -12.68 -3.16
C GLU A 30 16.72 -12.87 -3.35
N LEU A 31 15.93 -12.48 -2.35
CA LEU A 31 14.48 -12.57 -2.40
C LEU A 31 13.86 -11.45 -3.23
N TRP A 32 14.44 -10.26 -3.13
CA TRP A 32 14.05 -9.10 -3.92
C TRP A 32 14.22 -9.36 -5.42
N LEU A 33 15.21 -10.16 -5.82
CA LEU A 33 15.48 -10.49 -7.21
C LEU A 33 14.78 -11.77 -7.69
N ASP A 34 14.08 -12.49 -6.80
CA ASP A 34 13.41 -13.75 -7.15
C ASP A 34 12.10 -13.50 -7.92
N THR A 35 12.14 -13.77 -9.22
CA THR A 35 11.01 -13.61 -10.15
C THR A 35 9.85 -14.58 -9.90
N LYS A 36 10.09 -15.69 -9.18
CA LYS A 36 9.04 -16.66 -8.83
C LYS A 36 8.24 -16.21 -7.62
N GLN A 37 8.92 -15.68 -6.61
CA GLN A 37 8.29 -15.23 -5.37
C GLN A 37 7.60 -13.88 -5.54
N LYS A 38 8.06 -13.05 -6.49
CA LYS A 38 7.48 -11.73 -6.81
C LYS A 38 7.38 -10.82 -5.56
N TYR A 39 8.36 -10.92 -4.64
CA TYR A 39 8.31 -10.29 -3.32
C TYR A 39 8.13 -8.77 -3.38
N TRP A 40 9.02 -8.08 -4.10
CA TRP A 40 8.91 -6.62 -4.29
C TRP A 40 7.62 -6.23 -5.01
N LYS A 41 7.09 -7.11 -5.87
CA LYS A 41 5.91 -6.85 -6.67
C LYS A 41 4.65 -6.80 -5.81
N HIS A 42 4.57 -7.63 -4.77
CA HIS A 42 3.51 -7.52 -3.76
C HIS A 42 3.53 -6.20 -3.02
N ILE A 43 4.72 -5.71 -2.68
CA ILE A 43 4.89 -4.40 -2.04
C ILE A 43 4.46 -3.29 -3.00
N PHE A 44 4.92 -3.34 -4.26
CA PHE A 44 4.59 -2.38 -5.30
C PHE A 44 3.09 -2.33 -5.58
N HIS A 45 2.48 -3.48 -5.84
CA HIS A 45 1.04 -3.65 -6.04
C HIS A 45 0.20 -3.03 -4.93
N THR A 46 0.60 -3.29 -3.68
CA THR A 46 -0.10 -2.78 -2.50
C THR A 46 0.00 -1.26 -2.40
N ALA A 47 1.20 -0.72 -2.56
CA ALA A 47 1.44 0.70 -2.55
C ALA A 47 0.64 1.41 -3.67
N THR A 48 0.67 0.85 -4.88
CA THR A 48 -0.04 1.41 -6.04
C THR A 48 -1.57 1.35 -5.89
N SER A 49 -2.13 0.31 -5.27
CA SER A 49 -3.55 0.26 -4.91
C SER A 49 -3.93 1.42 -3.97
N MET A 50 -3.13 1.67 -2.93
CA MET A 50 -3.38 2.80 -2.03
C MET A 50 -3.33 4.14 -2.78
N LYS A 51 -2.33 4.32 -3.66
CA LYS A 51 -2.24 5.52 -4.51
C LYS A 51 -3.50 5.74 -5.33
N PHE A 52 -4.05 4.67 -5.92
CA PHE A 52 -5.25 4.76 -6.73
C PHE A 52 -6.44 5.22 -5.90
N TRP A 53 -6.69 4.55 -4.76
CA TRP A 53 -7.91 4.68 -3.99
C TRP A 53 -7.97 5.92 -3.09
N PHE A 54 -6.82 6.45 -2.67
CA PHE A 54 -6.75 7.65 -1.84
C PHE A 54 -6.69 8.97 -2.63
N ARG A 55 -6.94 8.94 -3.94
CA ARG A 55 -7.11 10.17 -4.74
C ARG A 55 -8.31 10.98 -4.25
N LEU A 56 -8.14 12.30 -4.24
CA LEU A 56 -9.13 13.24 -3.73
C LEU A 56 -10.12 13.68 -4.81
N GLN A 57 -9.69 13.62 -6.07
CA GLN A 57 -10.49 14.00 -7.24
C GLN A 57 -10.43 12.88 -8.28
N LYS A 58 -11.52 12.71 -9.03
CA LYS A 58 -11.60 11.67 -10.05
C LYS A 58 -10.71 11.98 -11.26
N GLU A 59 -10.53 13.27 -11.52
CA GLU A 59 -9.77 13.82 -12.63
C GLU A 59 -8.26 13.83 -12.37
N GLU A 60 -7.82 13.55 -11.13
CA GLU A 60 -6.40 13.40 -10.81
C GLU A 60 -5.78 12.28 -11.65
N GLU A 61 -4.71 12.63 -12.37
CA GLU A 61 -3.97 11.69 -13.18
C GLU A 61 -3.37 10.58 -12.31
N PHE A 62 -3.64 9.33 -12.68
CA PHE A 62 -3.12 8.16 -11.99
C PHE A 62 -1.93 7.60 -12.78
N ILE A 63 -0.73 8.06 -12.42
CA ILE A 63 0.52 7.59 -13.01
C ILE A 63 1.17 6.58 -12.10
N ILE A 64 1.54 5.43 -12.64
CA ILE A 64 2.33 4.41 -11.94
C ILE A 64 3.78 4.60 -12.39
N PRO A 65 4.74 4.75 -11.47
CA PRO A 65 6.14 4.93 -11.87
C PRO A 65 6.71 3.62 -12.42
N ASP A 66 7.42 3.70 -13.55
CA ASP A 66 8.21 2.59 -14.11
C ASP A 66 9.69 2.66 -13.66
N PHE A 67 10.08 3.76 -12.99
CA PHE A 67 11.45 4.09 -12.63
C PHE A 67 12.44 3.97 -13.81
N GLY A 68 11.98 4.19 -15.04
CA GLY A 68 12.77 4.02 -16.26
C GLY A 68 13.14 2.55 -16.59
N ARG A 69 12.38 1.59 -16.06
CA ARG A 69 12.62 0.14 -16.22
C ARG A 69 11.35 -0.59 -16.64
N ASP A 70 11.50 -1.80 -17.18
CA ASP A 70 10.38 -2.67 -17.54
C ASP A 70 9.81 -3.37 -16.29
N ILE A 71 8.99 -2.63 -15.56
CA ILE A 71 8.30 -3.10 -14.36
C ILE A 71 6.81 -2.72 -14.41
N THR A 72 6.00 -3.46 -13.67
CA THR A 72 4.57 -3.23 -13.50
C THR A 72 4.17 -3.69 -12.10
N GLU A 73 3.10 -3.14 -11.56
CA GLU A 73 2.49 -3.56 -10.30
C GLU A 73 1.54 -4.75 -10.46
N ALA A 74 1.15 -5.08 -11.70
CA ALA A 74 0.24 -6.17 -12.02
C ALA A 74 0.89 -7.53 -11.72
N LEU A 75 0.41 -8.24 -10.68
CA LEU A 75 1.05 -9.46 -10.17
C LEU A 75 1.10 -10.62 -11.20
N ASP A 76 0.15 -10.65 -12.12
CA ASP A 76 0.00 -11.66 -13.17
C ASP A 76 0.86 -11.38 -14.42
N GLU A 77 1.35 -10.16 -14.58
CA GLU A 77 2.31 -9.81 -15.62
C GLU A 77 3.73 -10.19 -15.18
N ASP A 78 4.64 -10.37 -16.14
CA ASP A 78 6.06 -10.59 -15.89
C ASP A 78 6.84 -9.28 -16.10
N CYS A 79 7.98 -9.15 -15.43
CA CYS A 79 8.87 -8.00 -15.54
C CYS A 79 10.26 -8.50 -15.95
N THR A 80 10.98 -7.74 -16.77
CA THR A 80 12.38 -8.05 -17.08
C THR A 80 13.38 -7.35 -16.15
N ASP A 81 12.90 -6.42 -15.32
CA ASP A 81 13.69 -5.65 -14.37
C ASP A 81 13.01 -5.56 -12.99
N TYR A 82 13.60 -4.82 -12.06
CA TYR A 82 13.11 -4.62 -10.69
C TYR A 82 13.40 -3.19 -10.19
N PRO A 83 12.55 -2.62 -9.33
CA PRO A 83 12.86 -1.40 -8.62
C PRO A 83 13.93 -1.65 -7.57
N THR A 84 14.74 -0.65 -7.26
CA THR A 84 15.60 -0.68 -6.07
C THR A 84 14.75 -0.55 -4.79
N LYS A 85 15.30 -1.00 -3.66
CA LYS A 85 14.68 -0.79 -2.35
C LYS A 85 14.53 0.69 -2.00
N GLU A 86 15.47 1.52 -2.42
CA GLU A 86 15.42 2.98 -2.22
C GLU A 86 14.25 3.59 -3.00
N GLU A 87 14.09 3.25 -4.27
CA GLU A 87 12.95 3.69 -5.09
C GLU A 87 11.62 3.21 -4.48
N MET A 88 11.55 1.95 -4.03
CA MET A 88 10.35 1.44 -3.38
C MET A 88 10.04 2.16 -2.06
N THR A 89 11.07 2.44 -1.26
CA THR A 89 10.93 3.17 0.00
C THR A 89 10.39 4.58 -0.25
N ASN A 90 10.98 5.31 -1.19
CA ASN A 90 10.53 6.66 -1.56
C ASN A 90 9.10 6.63 -2.10
N TYR A 91 8.77 5.65 -2.93
CA TYR A 91 7.42 5.50 -3.48
C TYR A 91 6.37 5.24 -2.39
N ILE A 92 6.65 4.38 -1.41
CA ILE A 92 5.75 4.13 -0.28
C ILE A 92 5.61 5.38 0.59
N GLN A 93 6.68 6.15 0.79
CA GLN A 93 6.63 7.41 1.54
C GLN A 93 5.74 8.46 0.85
N ASP A 94 5.85 8.59 -0.47
CA ASP A 94 4.99 9.49 -1.25
C ASP A 94 3.51 9.08 -1.11
N ILE A 95 3.21 7.79 -1.23
CA ILE A 95 1.85 7.26 -1.10
C ILE A 95 1.32 7.39 0.33
N ALA A 96 2.17 7.23 1.33
CA ALA A 96 1.82 7.52 2.72
C ALA A 96 1.36 8.98 2.87
N GLY A 97 2.02 9.92 2.19
CA GLY A 97 1.61 11.32 2.13
C GLY A 97 0.22 11.50 1.51
N VAL A 98 -0.06 10.83 0.39
CA VAL A 98 -1.39 10.82 -0.25
C VAL A 98 -2.47 10.27 0.69
N ALA A 99 -2.22 9.10 1.29
CA ALA A 99 -3.16 8.46 2.21
C ALA A 99 -3.43 9.30 3.46
N ARG A 100 -2.40 9.93 4.04
CA ARG A 100 -2.54 10.83 5.18
C ARG A 100 -3.32 12.08 4.82
N THR A 101 -3.07 12.66 3.64
CA THR A 101 -3.86 13.81 3.14
C THR A 101 -5.34 13.44 2.98
N PHE A 102 -5.64 12.25 2.46
CA PHE A 102 -7.02 11.75 2.41
C PHE A 102 -7.65 11.65 3.80
N LEU A 103 -6.95 11.03 4.76
CA LEU A 103 -7.41 10.88 6.14
C LEU A 103 -7.57 12.23 6.87
N ASP A 104 -6.74 13.22 6.56
CA ASP A 104 -6.79 14.57 7.14
C ASP A 104 -8.03 15.37 6.69
N GLN A 105 -8.65 15.00 5.56
CA GLN A 105 -9.90 15.59 5.08
C GLN A 105 -11.15 14.89 5.62
N LEU A 106 -10.99 13.75 6.30
CA LEU A 106 -12.11 13.06 6.90
C LEU A 106 -12.54 13.73 8.21
N THR A 107 -13.84 13.79 8.40
CA THR A 107 -14.50 14.15 9.67
C THR A 107 -15.58 13.13 9.95
N ASP A 108 -15.98 12.96 11.21
CA ASP A 108 -17.06 12.02 11.56
C ASP A 108 -18.36 12.29 10.76
N ASP A 109 -18.58 13.54 10.33
CA ASP A 109 -19.74 13.96 9.52
C ASP A 109 -19.66 13.50 8.05
N ASN A 110 -18.46 13.23 7.52
CA ASN A 110 -18.23 13.00 6.09
C ASN A 110 -17.69 11.61 5.74
N VAL A 111 -17.35 10.77 6.73
CA VAL A 111 -16.72 9.45 6.47
C VAL A 111 -17.62 8.52 5.65
N LEU A 112 -18.93 8.71 5.72
CA LEU A 112 -19.94 7.92 5.03
C LEU A 112 -20.33 8.52 3.66
N ASP A 113 -19.71 9.63 3.26
CA ASP A 113 -19.92 10.17 1.91
C ASP A 113 -19.41 9.17 0.86
N PRO A 114 -20.01 9.16 -0.35
CA PRO A 114 -19.52 8.38 -1.47
C PRO A 114 -18.06 8.67 -1.82
N CYS A 115 -17.32 7.63 -2.20
CA CYS A 115 -15.97 7.76 -2.78
C CYS A 115 -16.05 8.44 -4.14
N VAL A 116 -15.15 9.40 -4.39
CA VAL A 116 -15.09 10.17 -5.65
C VAL A 116 -14.79 9.29 -6.88
N LEU A 117 -14.10 8.17 -6.67
CA LEU A 117 -13.71 7.23 -7.71
C LEU A 117 -14.80 6.21 -8.01
N PHE A 118 -15.55 5.81 -6.98
CA PHE A 118 -16.59 4.80 -7.09
C PHE A 118 -17.71 5.05 -6.07
N ALA A 119 -18.82 5.61 -6.55
CA ALA A 119 -19.88 6.13 -5.70
C ALA A 119 -20.69 5.06 -4.93
N GLU A 120 -20.49 3.78 -5.20
CA GLU A 120 -21.18 2.67 -4.49
C GLU A 120 -20.55 2.34 -3.12
N ILE A 121 -19.36 2.87 -2.83
CA ILE A 121 -18.68 2.70 -1.55
C ILE A 121 -18.40 4.05 -0.91
N THR A 122 -18.22 4.06 0.41
CA THR A 122 -17.94 5.28 1.18
C THR A 122 -16.44 5.56 1.29
N LYS A 123 -16.08 6.77 1.73
CA LYS A 123 -14.69 7.11 2.12
C LYS A 123 -14.18 6.19 3.23
N MET A 124 -15.03 5.81 4.19
CA MET A 124 -14.68 4.82 5.21
C MET A 124 -14.38 3.45 4.59
N ASP A 125 -15.22 2.99 3.65
CA ASP A 125 -15.02 1.69 2.99
C ASP A 125 -13.68 1.66 2.27
N VAL A 126 -13.27 2.77 1.65
CA VAL A 126 -11.94 2.91 1.03
C VAL A 126 -10.83 2.65 2.05
N VAL A 127 -10.85 3.33 3.21
CA VAL A 127 -9.82 3.14 4.24
C VAL A 127 -9.79 1.69 4.74
N LEU A 128 -10.95 1.11 5.07
CA LEU A 128 -11.04 -0.27 5.55
C LEU A 128 -10.62 -1.28 4.49
N MET A 129 -10.95 -1.04 3.22
CA MET A 129 -10.52 -1.87 2.10
C MET A 129 -9.01 -1.84 1.94
N GLN A 130 -8.38 -0.66 2.02
CA GLN A 130 -6.93 -0.56 1.93
C GLN A 130 -6.22 -1.20 3.13
N ILE A 131 -6.77 -1.08 4.35
CA ILE A 131 -6.24 -1.83 5.51
C ILE A 131 -6.25 -3.33 5.21
N ARG A 132 -7.38 -3.89 4.74
CA ARG A 132 -7.47 -5.33 4.42
C ARG A 132 -6.52 -5.75 3.30
N HIS A 133 -6.40 -4.94 2.25
CA HIS A 133 -5.54 -5.22 1.11
C HIS A 133 -4.06 -5.20 1.50
N VAL A 134 -3.64 -4.18 2.25
CA VAL A 134 -2.27 -4.10 2.80
C VAL A 134 -1.98 -5.31 3.66
N GLN A 135 -2.86 -5.64 4.61
CA GLN A 135 -2.66 -6.80 5.49
C GLN A 135 -2.62 -8.13 4.74
N HIS A 136 -3.41 -8.28 3.68
CA HIS A 136 -3.36 -9.47 2.82
C HIS A 136 -1.97 -9.66 2.20
N HIS A 137 -1.39 -8.60 1.63
CA HIS A 137 -0.06 -8.67 1.02
C HIS A 137 1.09 -8.71 2.03
N VAL A 138 0.95 -8.06 3.19
CA VAL A 138 1.88 -8.24 4.31
C VAL A 138 1.93 -9.69 4.75
N GLY A 139 0.77 -10.35 4.89
CA GLY A 139 0.70 -11.78 5.20
C GLY A 139 1.38 -12.65 4.13
N TYR A 140 1.20 -12.32 2.85
CA TYR A 140 1.85 -13.04 1.75
C TYR A 140 3.38 -12.90 1.79
N CYS A 141 3.88 -11.67 1.92
CA CYS A 141 5.32 -11.42 2.03
C CYS A 141 5.93 -12.06 3.29
N ASN A 142 5.23 -12.05 4.43
CA ASN A 142 5.66 -12.76 5.63
C ASN A 142 5.71 -14.28 5.43
N SER A 143 4.77 -14.85 4.67
CA SER A 143 4.82 -16.27 4.30
C SER A 143 6.05 -16.58 3.46
N ILE A 144 6.43 -15.69 2.53
CA ILE A 144 7.64 -15.84 1.73
C ILE A 144 8.89 -15.76 2.62
N LEU A 145 8.99 -14.76 3.51
CA LEU A 145 10.12 -14.60 4.44
C LEU A 145 10.31 -15.87 5.28
N ASN A 146 9.24 -16.34 5.93
CA ASN A 146 9.28 -17.55 6.77
C ASN A 146 9.67 -18.80 5.96
N SER A 147 9.18 -18.94 4.72
CA SER A 147 9.50 -20.08 3.84
C SER A 147 10.98 -20.10 3.42
N ASN A 148 11.66 -18.95 3.51
CA ASN A 148 13.10 -18.81 3.26
C ASN A 148 13.92 -18.75 4.58
N ALA A 149 13.33 -19.16 5.71
CA ALA A 149 13.96 -19.13 7.04
C ALA A 149 14.41 -17.73 7.50
N LEU A 150 13.72 -16.69 7.03
CA LEU A 150 13.89 -15.30 7.45
C LEU A 150 12.81 -14.92 8.48
N GLU A 151 13.10 -13.92 9.30
CA GLU A 151 12.13 -13.39 10.28
C GLU A 151 11.06 -12.56 9.55
N ALA A 152 9.78 -12.86 9.82
CA ALA A 152 8.65 -12.05 9.36
C ALA A 152 8.65 -10.65 10.01
N VAL A 153 8.08 -9.65 9.34
CA VAL A 153 7.96 -8.31 9.91
C VAL A 153 7.04 -8.34 11.13
N LYS A 154 7.27 -7.42 12.07
CA LYS A 154 6.53 -7.39 13.33
C LYS A 154 5.11 -6.91 13.10
N TRP A 155 4.17 -7.55 13.77
CA TRP A 155 2.83 -7.01 13.93
C TRP A 155 2.91 -5.83 14.91
N VAL A 156 2.58 -4.64 14.43
CA VAL A 156 2.56 -3.38 15.19
C VAL A 156 1.14 -2.84 15.38
#